data_AF-V9Z4X7-F1
#
_entry.id   AF-V9Z4X7-F1
#
_cell.length_a   1.000
_cell.length_b   1.000
_cell.length_c   1.000
_cell.angle_alpha   90.00
_cell.angle_beta   90.00
_cell.angle_gamma   90.00
#
_symmetry.space_group_name_H-M   'P 1'
#
loop_
_entity.id
_entity.type
_entity.pdbx_description
1 polymer ?
#
loop_
_entity_poly.entity_id
_entity_poly.type
_entity_poly.pdbx_seq_one_letter_code
_entity_poly.pdbx_strand_id
1 'polypeptide(L)'
;MSASSIVLMSDRRVAAIPVQERGEVLLDARAHGLMVDDRKQDAAGAWAHVRQGVLTRLQQAQSLLPGGVQLLFIEGYRPPSLQRRYFEEYSDSPAPTRTGRPPSSGRPPAASCHRRRSRRTPPARPST
;
A
#
# COMPACT_ATOMS: atom_id res chain seq x y z
N MET A 1 14.25 6.09 31.42
CA MET A 1 13.67 5.26 30.35
C MET A 1 12.80 6.15 29.49
N SER A 2 13.30 6.62 28.34
CA SER A 2 12.54 7.59 27.53
C SER A 2 11.46 6.83 26.75
N ALA A 3 10.20 7.21 26.95
CA ALA A 3 9.07 6.63 26.24
C ALA A 3 9.25 6.83 24.73
N SER A 4 9.27 5.74 23.97
CA SER A 4 9.33 5.81 22.51
C SER A 4 8.08 6.56 22.02
N SER A 5 8.25 7.79 21.55
CA SER A 5 7.13 8.63 21.11
C SER A 5 6.53 8.01 19.85
N ILE A 6 5.29 7.53 19.94
CA ILE A 6 4.55 7.01 18.78
C ILE A 6 4.33 8.17 17.79
N VAL A 7 4.88 8.05 16.58
CA VAL A 7 4.66 9.01 15.49
C VAL A 7 3.51 8.52 14.62
N LEU A 8 2.46 9.32 14.48
CA LEU A 8 1.31 8.99 13.62
C LEU A 8 1.68 9.12 12.14
N MET A 9 1.08 8.29 11.27
CA MET A 9 1.25 8.42 9.81
C MET A 9 0.78 9.78 9.26
N SER A 10 -0.14 10.45 9.95
CA SER A 10 -0.64 11.80 9.63
C SER A 10 0.21 12.93 10.21
N ASP A 11 1.26 12.62 10.98
CA ASP A 11 2.17 13.63 11.55
C ASP A 11 2.85 14.42 10.42
N ARG A 12 2.96 15.74 10.58
CA ARG A 12 3.56 16.63 9.58
C ARG A 12 5.00 16.22 9.22
N ARG A 13 5.76 15.71 10.19
CA ARG A 13 7.14 15.21 9.95
C ARG A 13 7.16 14.06 8.97
N VAL A 14 6.11 13.23 8.99
CA VAL A 14 5.95 12.10 8.07
C VAL A 14 5.42 12.57 6.72
N ALA A 15 4.46 13.48 6.72
CA ALA A 15 3.86 14.03 5.51
C ALA A 15 4.80 14.94 4.71
N ALA A 16 5.79 15.55 5.36
CA ALA A 16 6.79 16.42 4.72
C ALA A 16 7.93 15.64 4.03
N ILE A 17 8.02 14.31 4.21
CA ILE A 17 9.03 13.50 3.52
C ILE A 17 8.72 13.51 2.02
N PRO A 18 9.61 14.02 1.15
CA PRO A 18 9.35 14.08 -0.27
C PRO A 18 9.26 12.68 -0.86
N VAL A 19 8.24 12.45 -1.69
CA VAL A 19 8.13 11.24 -2.50
C VAL A 19 8.94 11.44 -3.77
N GLN A 20 9.97 10.64 -3.96
CA GLN A 20 10.82 10.67 -5.16
C GLN A 20 10.55 9.40 -5.98
N GLU A 21 10.10 9.59 -7.21
CA GLU A 21 9.93 8.50 -8.17
C GLU A 21 11.31 8.10 -8.72
N ARG A 22 11.68 6.82 -8.59
CA ARG A 22 13.01 6.33 -9.01
C ARG A 22 13.08 5.89 -10.48
N GLY A 23 11.97 5.93 -11.22
CA GLY A 23 11.94 5.58 -12.65
C GLY A 23 12.24 4.10 -12.94
N GLU A 24 12.18 3.23 -11.94
CA GLU A 24 12.37 1.79 -12.14
C GLU A 24 11.25 1.23 -13.02
N VAL A 25 11.62 0.35 -13.94
CA VAL A 25 10.66 -0.35 -14.80
C VAL A 25 9.70 -1.18 -13.94
N LEU A 26 8.42 -1.12 -14.29
CA LEU A 26 7.39 -1.97 -13.74
C LEU A 26 7.31 -3.26 -14.56
N LEU A 27 7.51 -4.39 -13.88
CA LEU A 27 7.51 -5.72 -14.47
C LEU A 27 6.33 -6.52 -13.91
N ASP A 28 5.72 -7.36 -14.74
CA ASP A 28 4.64 -8.26 -14.32
C ASP A 28 5.20 -9.41 -13.49
N ALA A 29 4.80 -9.50 -12.22
CA ALA A 29 5.26 -10.55 -11.31
C ALA A 29 4.99 -11.98 -11.82
N ARG A 30 3.91 -12.17 -12.60
CA ARG A 30 3.52 -13.47 -13.15
C ARG A 30 4.53 -14.00 -14.15
N ALA A 31 5.09 -13.11 -14.98
CA ALA A 31 6.12 -13.44 -15.96
C ALA A 31 7.45 -13.87 -15.32
N HIS A 32 7.58 -13.70 -14.00
CA HIS A 32 8.82 -13.92 -13.25
C HIS A 32 8.67 -15.00 -12.15
N GLY A 33 7.66 -15.86 -12.28
CA GLY A 33 7.52 -17.09 -11.49
C GLY A 33 6.94 -16.88 -10.08
N LEU A 34 6.44 -15.68 -9.76
CA LEU A 34 5.68 -15.47 -8.53
C LEU A 34 4.24 -15.96 -8.73
N MET A 35 3.71 -16.64 -7.72
CA MET A 35 2.28 -16.96 -7.68
C MET A 35 1.51 -15.69 -7.36
N VAL A 36 0.49 -15.39 -8.16
CA VAL A 36 -0.26 -14.14 -8.06
C VAL A 36 -1.75 -14.44 -7.89
N ASP A 37 -2.38 -13.79 -6.93
CA ASP A 37 -3.79 -13.98 -6.57
C ASP A 37 -4.72 -13.00 -7.29
N ASP A 38 -5.70 -13.50 -8.03
CA ASP A 38 -6.58 -12.71 -8.91
C ASP A 38 -7.59 -11.78 -8.19
N ARG A 39 -7.69 -11.80 -6.85
CA ARG A 39 -8.68 -11.00 -6.11
C ARG A 39 -8.55 -9.48 -6.30
N LYS A 40 -7.42 -9.00 -6.82
CA LYS A 40 -7.16 -7.58 -7.11
C LYS A 40 -7.10 -7.28 -8.60
N GLN A 41 -7.57 -8.20 -9.44
CA GLN A 41 -7.51 -8.03 -10.88
C GLN A 41 -8.19 -6.75 -11.35
N ASP A 42 -7.46 -5.99 -12.16
CA ASP A 42 -7.96 -4.86 -12.93
C ASP A 42 -7.87 -5.16 -14.43
N ALA A 43 -8.62 -4.41 -15.24
CA ALA A 43 -8.70 -4.62 -16.68
C ALA A 43 -7.35 -4.44 -17.40
N ALA A 44 -6.42 -3.68 -16.83
CA ALA A 44 -5.10 -3.44 -17.40
C ALA A 44 -4.03 -4.43 -16.90
N GLY A 45 -4.36 -5.32 -15.94
CA GLY A 45 -3.39 -6.17 -15.25
C GLY A 45 -2.37 -5.41 -14.41
N ALA A 46 -2.60 -4.11 -14.15
CA ALA A 46 -1.63 -3.22 -13.52
C ALA A 46 -1.30 -3.67 -12.08
N TRP A 47 -2.29 -4.19 -11.36
CA TRP A 47 -2.18 -4.75 -10.01
C TRP A 47 -1.07 -5.81 -9.84
N ALA A 48 -0.73 -6.57 -10.89
CA ALA A 48 0.31 -7.61 -10.84
C ALA A 48 1.72 -7.06 -11.10
N HIS A 49 1.84 -5.78 -11.49
CA HIS A 49 3.12 -5.18 -11.80
C HIS A 49 3.84 -4.70 -10.54
N VAL A 50 5.16 -4.80 -10.53
CA VAL A 50 6.02 -4.38 -9.42
C VAL A 50 7.32 -3.81 -9.96
N ARG A 51 7.96 -2.90 -9.22
CA ARG A 51 9.27 -2.37 -9.59
C ARG A 51 10.29 -3.49 -9.68
N GLN A 52 11.17 -3.43 -10.68
CA GLN A 52 12.25 -4.40 -10.87
C GLN A 52 13.04 -4.68 -9.58
N GLY A 53 13.47 -3.65 -8.85
CA GLY A 53 14.23 -3.85 -7.62
C GLY A 53 13.44 -4.56 -6.51
N VAL A 54 12.12 -4.36 -6.45
CA VAL A 54 11.26 -5.07 -5.49
C VAL A 54 11.06 -6.51 -5.94
N LEU A 55 10.86 -6.75 -7.24
CA LEU A 55 10.76 -8.09 -7.80
C LEU A 55 12.00 -8.94 -7.47
N THR A 56 13.21 -8.40 -7.68
CA THR A 56 14.46 -9.09 -7.34
C THR A 56 14.50 -9.52 -5.87
N ARG A 57 14.07 -8.64 -4.96
CA ARG A 57 14.03 -8.94 -3.52
C ARG A 57 12.95 -9.97 -3.17
N LEU A 58 11.81 -9.95 -3.85
CA LEU A 58 10.76 -10.96 -3.68
C LEU A 58 11.22 -12.34 -4.15
N GLN A 59 11.91 -12.42 -5.29
CA GLN A 59 12.49 -13.67 -5.78
C GLN A 59 13.56 -14.21 -4.84
N GLN A 60 14.44 -13.32 -4.33
CA GLN A 60 15.41 -13.69 -3.31
C GLN A 60 14.71 -14.21 -2.04
N ALA A 61 13.67 -13.51 -1.56
CA ALA A 61 12.90 -13.96 -0.40
C ALA A 61 12.26 -15.33 -0.65
N GLN A 62 11.68 -15.57 -1.83
CA GLN A 62 11.11 -16.86 -2.23
C GLN A 62 12.15 -17.98 -2.19
N SER A 63 13.39 -17.74 -2.63
CA SER A 63 14.46 -18.76 -2.58
C SER A 63 14.92 -19.12 -1.17
N LEU A 64 14.64 -18.25 -0.18
CA LEU A 64 15.02 -18.46 1.21
C LEU A 64 13.91 -19.13 2.03
N LEU A 65 12.74 -19.39 1.42
CA LEU A 65 11.63 -20.03 2.12
C LEU A 65 11.86 -21.54 2.30
N PRO A 66 11.41 -22.12 3.42
CA PRO A 66 11.38 -23.57 3.59
C PRO A 66 10.55 -24.26 2.50
N GLY A 67 10.87 -25.53 2.23
CA GLY A 67 10.07 -26.36 1.32
C GLY A 67 8.60 -26.40 1.72
N GLY A 68 7.70 -26.33 0.74
CA GLY A 68 6.25 -26.29 0.96
C GLY A 68 5.67 -24.91 1.26
N VAL A 69 6.50 -23.85 1.32
CA VAL A 69 6.04 -22.47 1.50
C VAL A 69 6.38 -21.63 0.28
N GLN A 70 5.40 -20.87 -0.21
CA GLN A 70 5.57 -19.95 -1.33
C GLN A 70 4.99 -18.58 -1.02
N LEU A 71 5.57 -17.55 -1.61
CA LEU A 71 5.01 -16.20 -1.60
C LEU A 71 3.81 -16.13 -2.54
N LEU A 72 2.67 -15.71 -2.00
CA LEU A 72 1.50 -15.34 -2.77
C LEU A 72 1.44 -13.82 -2.91
N PHE A 73 1.62 -13.33 -4.14
CA PHE A 73 1.59 -11.91 -4.46
C PHE A 73 0.15 -11.44 -4.69
N ILE A 74 -0.33 -10.51 -3.86
CA ILE A 74 -1.73 -10.04 -3.92
C ILE A 74 -1.89 -8.78 -4.78
N GLU A 75 -1.01 -7.80 -4.62
CA GLU A 75 -1.03 -6.56 -5.38
C GLU A 75 0.33 -5.85 -5.30
N GLY A 76 0.65 -5.12 -6.36
CA GLY A 76 1.80 -4.24 -6.47
C GLY A 76 1.38 -2.86 -6.92
N TYR A 77 1.52 -2.58 -8.20
CA TYR A 77 1.28 -1.27 -8.79
C TYR A 77 -0.21 -0.95 -8.82
N ARG A 78 -0.55 0.25 -8.33
CA ARG A 78 -1.88 0.81 -8.39
C ARG A 78 -1.81 2.12 -9.17
N PRO A 79 -2.46 2.23 -10.34
CA PRO A 79 -2.45 3.46 -11.13
C PRO A 79 -2.86 4.69 -10.30
N PRO A 80 -2.24 5.87 -10.51
CA PRO A 80 -2.55 7.07 -9.74
C PRO A 80 -4.03 7.47 -9.78
N SER A 81 -4.72 7.26 -10.90
CA SER A 81 -6.16 7.49 -11.05
C SER A 81 -6.99 6.63 -10.09
N LEU A 82 -6.62 5.35 -9.95
CA LEU A 82 -7.23 4.41 -9.00
C LEU A 82 -6.98 4.84 -7.55
N GLN A 83 -5.78 5.34 -7.25
CA GLN A 83 -5.45 5.82 -5.91
C GLN A 83 -6.21 7.11 -5.54
N ARG A 84 -6.44 8.02 -6.50
CA ARG A 84 -7.26 9.22 -6.29
C ARG A 84 -8.72 8.87 -6.02
N ARG A 85 -9.32 8.01 -6.85
CA ARG A 85 -10.71 7.57 -6.70
C ARG A 85 -10.99 6.98 -5.32
N TYR A 86 -10.11 6.11 -4.83
CA TYR A 86 -10.28 5.50 -3.50
C TYR A 86 -10.14 6.49 -2.35
N PHE A 87 -9.33 7.53 -2.53
CA PHE A 87 -9.17 8.57 -1.53
C PHE A 87 -10.38 9.50 -1.49
N GLU A 88 -10.88 9.91 -2.66
CA GLU A 88 -12.07 10.75 -2.79
C GLU A 88 -13.31 10.05 -2.22
N GLU A 89 -13.53 8.80 -2.59
CA GLU A 89 -14.63 7.96 -2.07
C GLU A 89 -14.59 7.80 -0.54
N TYR A 90 -13.40 7.81 0.06
CA TYR A 90 -13.25 7.78 1.52
C TYR A 90 -13.40 9.16 2.18
N SER A 91 -13.03 10.24 1.48
CA SER A 91 -13.08 11.61 2.02
C SER A 91 -14.51 12.16 2.06
N ASP A 92 -15.36 11.71 1.14
CA ASP A 92 -16.78 12.06 1.09
C ASP A 92 -17.64 11.23 2.05
N SER A 93 -17.07 10.19 2.68
CA SER A 93 -17.75 9.47 3.77
C SER A 93 -17.65 10.30 5.06
N PRO A 94 -18.78 10.75 5.65
CA PRO A 94 -18.73 11.46 6.93
C PRO A 94 -18.05 10.56 7.97
N ALA A 95 -16.95 11.04 8.55
CA ALA A 95 -16.27 10.33 9.60
C ALA A 95 -17.30 10.06 10.72
N PRO A 96 -17.52 8.79 11.14
CA PRO A 96 -18.42 8.54 12.25
C PRO A 96 -17.88 9.30 13.45
N THR A 97 -18.71 10.17 14.03
CA THR A 97 -18.40 10.93 15.22
C THR A 97 -17.85 9.95 16.26
N ARG A 98 -16.57 10.10 16.60
CA ARG A 98 -15.90 9.22 17.57
C ARG A 98 -16.29 9.64 18.98
N THR A 99 -17.56 9.46 19.34
CA THR A 99 -17.99 9.47 20.74
C THR A 99 -17.64 8.12 21.36
N GLY A 100 -16.81 8.17 22.41
CA GLY A 100 -16.44 7.08 23.34
C GLY A 100 -16.52 5.63 22.83
N ARG A 101 -15.38 5.04 22.43
CA ARG A 101 -15.31 3.59 22.22
C ARG A 101 -15.00 2.90 23.56
N PRO A 102 -15.87 2.04 24.11
CA PRO A 102 -15.49 1.16 25.21
C PRO A 102 -14.50 0.09 24.71
N PRO A 103 -13.67 -0.50 25.59
CA PRO A 103 -12.67 -1.48 25.17
C PRO A 103 -13.38 -2.79 24.80
N SER A 104 -13.54 -3.06 23.50
CA SER A 104 -13.92 -4.40 23.02
C SER A 104 -12.78 -5.01 22.21
N SER A 105 -12.39 -6.18 22.70
CA SER A 105 -11.59 -7.23 22.09
C SER A 105 -12.15 -7.59 20.71
N GLY A 106 -11.34 -7.40 19.67
CA GLY A 106 -11.69 -7.83 18.32
C GLY A 106 -10.65 -7.39 17.31
N ARG A 107 -9.92 -8.34 16.73
CA ARG A 107 -8.99 -8.09 15.63
C ARG A 107 -9.80 -7.63 14.40
N PRO A 108 -9.57 -6.44 13.85
CA PRO A 108 -10.32 -5.99 12.68
C PRO A 108 -9.96 -6.85 11.45
N PRO A 109 -10.90 -7.04 10.50
CA PRO A 109 -10.66 -7.82 9.30
C PRO A 109 -9.52 -7.21 8.46
N ALA A 110 -8.62 -8.06 7.99
CA ALA A 110 -7.39 -7.70 7.27
C ALA A 110 -7.64 -6.83 6.02
N ALA A 111 -8.83 -6.94 5.41
CA ALA A 111 -9.24 -6.14 4.26
C ALA A 111 -9.23 -4.61 4.52
N SER A 112 -9.43 -4.18 5.77
CA SER A 112 -9.39 -2.75 6.12
C SER A 112 -7.97 -2.19 6.24
N CYS A 113 -6.97 -3.05 6.50
CA CYS A 113 -5.58 -2.63 6.73
C CYS A 113 -4.85 -2.29 5.43
N HIS A 114 -5.09 -3.03 4.34
CA HIS A 114 -4.45 -2.77 3.05
C HIS A 114 -4.91 -1.46 2.40
N ARG A 115 -6.19 -1.08 2.58
CA ARG A 115 -6.77 0.18 2.04
C ARG A 115 -6.18 1.44 2.69
N ARG A 116 -5.63 1.34 3.91
CA ARG A 116 -5.20 2.47 4.76
C ARG A 116 -3.80 3.02 4.49
N ARG A 117 -3.00 2.40 3.62
CA ARG A 117 -1.54 2.63 3.55
C ARG A 117 -1.05 3.42 2.34
N SER A 118 -1.88 4.28 1.76
CA SER A 118 -1.49 5.16 0.65
C SER A 118 -1.01 6.52 1.17
N ARG A 119 0.28 6.85 1.00
CA ARG A 119 0.78 8.22 1.18
C ARG A 119 0.55 9.01 -0.12
N ARG A 120 0.00 10.22 -0.03
CA ARG A 120 -0.16 11.14 -1.17
C ARG A 120 0.99 12.16 -1.17
N THR A 121 1.46 12.51 -2.36
CA THR A 121 2.06 13.83 -2.63
C THR A 121 0.89 14.77 -2.94
N PRO A 122 0.68 15.87 -2.20
CA PRO A 122 -0.32 16.86 -2.59
C PRO A 122 0.07 17.49 -3.93
N PRO A 123 -0.89 17.87 -4.80
CA PRO A 123 -0.58 18.62 -6.01
C PRO A 123 0.10 19.94 -5.65
N ALA A 124 1.12 20.32 -6.42
CA ALA A 124 1.76 21.62 -6.26
C ALA A 124 0.70 22.72 -6.37
N ARG A 125 0.68 23.64 -5.40
CA ARG A 125 -0.17 24.83 -5.47
C ARG A 125 0.23 25.63 -6.71
N PRO A 126 -0.70 26.05 -7.57
CA PRO A 126 -0.37 27.00 -8.63
C PRO A 126 0.06 28.33 -7.98
N SER A 127 1.19 28.85 -8.43
CA SER A 127 1.65 30.19 -8.07
C SER A 127 0.65 31.21 -8.60
N THR A 128 0.01 31.96 -7.70
CA THR A 128 -0.64 33.23 -8.03
C THR A 128 0.30 34.36 -7.68
#